data_AF-A0ABD0RWG0-F1
#
_entry.id   AF-A0ABD0RWG0-F1
#
_cell.length_a   1.000
_cell.length_b   1.000
_cell.length_c   1.000
_cell.angle_alpha   90.00
_cell.angle_beta   90.00
_cell.angle_gamma   90.00
#
_symmetry.space_group_name_H-M   'P 1'
#
loop_
_entity.id
_entity.type
_entity.pdbx_description
1 polymer ?
#
loop_
_entity_poly.entity_id
_entity_poly.type
_entity_poly.pdbx_seq_one_letter_code
_entity_poly.pdbx_strand_id
1 'polypeptide(L)'
;KLPRILSFNTMRYTFNMVTMMKEKVNTHFSFPLRLDMTPYTEDFLMAKGDRKEGFRDDSEAKVAESYEYDLIGVTVHTGTADGGHYYSFIRDIINPHAYRNNK
;
A
#
# COMPACT_ATOMS: atom_id res chain seq x y z
N LYS A 1 6.90 -14.32 -2.17
CA LYS A 1 5.42 -14.48 -2.08
C LYS A 1 4.83 -13.37 -1.23
N LEU A 2 3.79 -12.68 -1.68
CA LEU A 2 3.15 -11.58 -0.93
C LEU A 2 2.10 -12.10 0.07
N PRO A 3 1.91 -11.42 1.21
CA PRO A 3 0.91 -11.81 2.21
C PRO A 3 -0.52 -11.47 1.73
N ARG A 4 -1.53 -12.17 2.27
CA ARG A 4 -2.94 -11.90 1.96
C ARG A 4 -3.40 -10.51 2.42
N ILE A 5 -2.82 -10.00 3.50
CA ILE A 5 -3.10 -8.66 4.04
C ILE A 5 -1.79 -7.88 4.02
N LEU A 6 -1.81 -6.75 3.32
CA LEU A 6 -0.72 -5.77 3.33
C LEU A 6 -1.09 -4.59 4.24
N SER A 7 -0.16 -4.20 5.11
CA SER A 7 -0.30 -3.06 6.00
C SER A 7 0.87 -2.11 5.77
N PHE A 8 0.56 -0.84 5.51
CA PHE A 8 1.56 0.19 5.26
C PHE A 8 1.58 1.19 6.41
N ASN A 9 2.75 1.40 7.00
CA ASN A 9 2.98 2.49 7.94
C ASN A 9 3.51 3.71 7.18
N THR A 10 2.87 4.86 7.34
CA THR A 10 3.29 6.12 6.70
C THR A 10 4.46 6.80 7.42
N MET A 11 4.92 6.26 8.56
CA MET A 11 6.08 6.71 9.32
C MET A 11 6.10 8.23 9.58
N ARG A 12 4.93 8.78 9.93
CA ARG A 12 4.74 10.24 10.08
C ARG A 12 5.35 10.85 11.35
N TYR A 13 5.95 10.07 12.24
CA TYR A 13 6.55 10.59 13.47
C TYR A 13 8.07 10.59 13.33
N THR A 14 8.64 11.79 13.37
CA THR A 14 10.09 12.00 13.20
C THR A 14 10.64 12.75 14.40
N PHE A 15 11.93 12.57 14.69
CA PHE A 15 12.62 13.37 15.70
C PHE A 15 13.41 14.48 15.03
N ASN A 16 13.12 15.72 15.37
CA ASN A 16 13.84 16.88 14.87
C ASN A 16 15.05 17.14 15.77
N MET A 17 16.25 16.91 15.24
CA MET A 17 17.51 17.07 15.97
C MET A 17 17.88 18.53 16.26
N VAL A 18 17.25 19.51 15.58
CA VAL A 18 17.49 20.94 15.82
C VAL A 18 16.65 21.43 16.99
N THR A 19 15.36 21.10 17.00
CA THR A 19 14.44 21.48 18.09
C THR A 19 14.52 20.52 19.28
N MET A 20 15.15 19.35 19.10
CA MET A 20 15.19 18.23 20.04
C MET A 20 13.78 17.74 20.44
N MET A 21 12.83 17.81 19.51
CA MET A 21 11.42 17.45 19.73
C MET A 21 10.93 16.41 18.74
N LYS A 22 9.92 15.63 19.16
CA LYS A 22 9.16 14.77 18.25
C LYS A 22 8.19 15.64 17.45
N GLU A 23 8.13 15.39 16.15
CA GLU A 23 7.29 16.13 15.23
C GLU A 23 6.49 15.16 14.37
N LYS A 24 5.26 15.56 14.04
CA LYS A 24 4.39 14.82 13.12
C LYS A 24 4.46 15.46 11.74
N VAL A 25 4.87 14.68 10.75
CA VAL A 25 4.89 15.06 9.34
C VAL A 25 3.46 15.09 8.79
N ASN A 26 2.94 16.30 8.57
CA ASN A 26 1.58 16.54 8.06
C ASN A 26 1.53 16.82 6.56
N THR A 27 2.63 16.62 5.83
CA THR A 27 2.62 16.78 4.37
C THR A 27 1.64 15.81 3.73
N HIS A 28 1.04 16.25 2.63
CA HIS A 28 0.07 15.48 1.88
C HIS A 28 0.71 14.16 1.38
N PHE A 29 -0.03 13.08 1.52
CA PHE A 29 0.34 11.76 1.00
C PHE A 29 -0.93 11.11 0.46
N SER A 30 -0.90 10.76 -0.81
CA SER A 30 -1.98 10.03 -1.48
C SER A 30 -1.64 8.55 -1.55
N PHE A 31 -2.68 7.72 -1.46
CA PHE A 31 -2.59 6.28 -1.68
C PHE A 31 -3.75 5.84 -2.58
N PRO A 32 -3.57 4.79 -3.40
CA PRO A 32 -4.62 4.34 -4.30
C PRO A 32 -5.65 3.47 -3.58
N LEU A 33 -6.87 3.39 -4.12
CA LEU A 33 -7.90 2.46 -3.62
C LEU A 33 -7.64 1.01 -4.03
N ARG A 34 -6.88 0.81 -5.12
CA ARG A 34 -6.40 -0.47 -5.62
C ARG A 34 -4.91 -0.37 -5.92
N LEU A 35 -4.14 -1.35 -5.47
CA LEU A 35 -2.69 -1.38 -5.56
C LEU A 35 -2.25 -2.65 -6.28
N ASP A 36 -1.58 -2.50 -7.42
CA ASP A 36 -0.92 -3.62 -8.11
C ASP A 36 0.52 -3.76 -7.57
N MET A 37 0.79 -4.91 -6.94
CA MET A 37 2.11 -5.23 -6.40
C MET A 37 2.98 -6.03 -7.38
N THR A 38 2.46 -6.42 -8.54
CA THR A 38 3.22 -7.17 -9.58
C THR A 38 4.57 -6.53 -9.90
N PRO A 39 4.69 -5.20 -10.07
CA PRO A 39 5.98 -4.59 -10.42
C PRO A 39 7.08 -4.76 -9.36
N TYR A 40 6.71 -5.13 -8.14
CA TYR A 40 7.59 -5.27 -6.99
C TYR A 40 7.89 -6.74 -6.64
N THR A 41 7.42 -7.71 -7.44
CA THR A 41 7.72 -9.13 -7.23
C THR A 41 9.04 -9.53 -7.88
N GLU A 42 9.70 -10.52 -7.28
CA GLU A 42 10.97 -11.07 -7.78
C GLU A 42 10.85 -11.56 -9.22
N ASP A 43 9.79 -12.31 -9.53
CA ASP A 43 9.52 -12.84 -10.87
C ASP A 43 9.46 -11.74 -11.93
N PHE A 44 8.80 -10.62 -11.62
CA PHE A 44 8.70 -9.48 -12.54
C PHE A 44 10.04 -8.73 -12.69
N LEU A 45 10.77 -8.54 -11.59
CA LEU A 45 12.06 -7.85 -11.58
C LEU A 45 13.14 -8.65 -12.31
N MET A 46 13.19 -9.97 -12.11
CA MET A 46 14.15 -10.87 -12.76
C MET A 46 13.84 -11.05 -14.25
N ALA A 47 12.57 -11.18 -14.64
CA ALA A 47 12.17 -11.29 -16.04
C ALA A 47 12.53 -10.06 -16.89
N LYS A 48 12.80 -8.91 -16.27
CA LYS A 48 13.22 -7.67 -16.92
C LYS A 48 14.75 -7.59 -17.12
N GLY A 49 15.53 -8.33 -16.33
CA GLY A 49 17.00 -8.41 -16.45
C GLY A 49 17.48 -9.34 -17.57
N ASP A 50 16.73 -10.41 -17.86
CA ASP A 50 17.12 -11.46 -18.81
C ASP A 50 16.54 -11.30 -20.23
N ARG A 51 16.18 -10.08 -20.65
CA ARG A 51 15.88 -9.83 -22.08
C ARG A 51 17.18 -9.75 -22.91
N LYS A 52 17.96 -10.83 -22.92
CA LYS A 52 18.69 -11.26 -24.10
C LYS A 52 17.77 -12.22 -24.85
N GLU A 53 17.58 -11.93 -26.14
CA GLU A 53 16.71 -12.65 -27.06
C GLU A 53 16.92 -14.18 -26.99
N GLY A 54 15.83 -14.93 -26.85
CA GLY A 54 15.86 -16.38 -27.02
C GLY A 54 14.78 -17.11 -26.23
N PHE A 55 13.77 -17.60 -26.96
CA PHE A 55 12.86 -18.70 -26.62
C PHE A 55 12.32 -18.75 -25.18
N ARG A 56 11.07 -18.32 -25.01
CA ARG A 56 10.26 -18.76 -23.85
C ARG A 56 9.27 -19.82 -24.32
N ASP A 57 9.57 -21.03 -23.87
CA ASP A 57 8.75 -22.23 -23.95
C ASP A 57 7.38 -21.99 -23.27
N ASP A 58 6.32 -22.46 -23.93
CA ASP A 58 4.91 -22.26 -23.60
C ASP A 58 4.43 -23.27 -22.56
N SER A 59 5.17 -23.41 -21.46
CA SER A 59 4.89 -24.42 -20.45
C SER A 59 4.75 -23.80 -19.06
N GLU A 60 3.63 -24.15 -18.43
CA GLU A 60 3.15 -23.72 -17.11
C GLU A 60 2.48 -22.34 -17.06
N ALA A 61 1.22 -22.33 -17.49
CA ALA A 61 0.21 -21.41 -16.96
C ALA A 61 0.05 -21.63 -15.44
N LYS A 62 1.05 -21.22 -14.66
CA LYS A 62 0.90 -20.95 -13.24
C LYS A 62 -0.23 -19.95 -13.15
N VAL A 63 -1.36 -20.37 -12.57
CA VAL A 63 -2.52 -19.52 -12.26
C VAL A 63 -1.95 -18.18 -11.82
N ALA A 64 -2.15 -17.15 -12.64
CA ALA A 64 -1.57 -15.84 -12.39
C ALA A 64 -2.06 -15.40 -11.01
N GLU A 65 -1.22 -15.51 -9.98
CA GLU A 65 -1.54 -15.02 -8.65
C GLU A 65 -1.73 -13.51 -8.84
N SER A 66 -2.98 -13.05 -8.75
CA SER A 66 -3.26 -11.62 -8.81
C SER A 66 -2.57 -10.97 -7.62
N TYR A 67 -1.61 -10.11 -7.90
CA TYR A 67 -0.94 -9.27 -6.90
C TYR A 67 -1.66 -7.93 -6.70
N GLU A 68 -2.94 -7.85 -7.09
CA GLU A 68 -3.80 -6.69 -6.82
C GLU A 68 -4.37 -6.74 -5.41
N TYR A 69 -4.35 -5.59 -4.74
CA TYR A 69 -4.90 -5.38 -3.42
C TYR A 69 -5.92 -4.25 -3.42
N ASP A 70 -7.04 -4.46 -2.74
CA ASP A 70 -8.04 -3.42 -2.50
C ASP A 70 -7.86 -2.81 -1.09
N LEU A 71 -7.91 -1.49 -0.99
CA LEU A 71 -7.79 -0.77 0.28
C LEU A 71 -9.03 -0.98 1.16
N ILE A 72 -8.93 -1.83 2.18
CA ILE A 72 -10.06 -2.14 3.07
C ILE A 72 -10.16 -1.23 4.30
N GLY A 73 -9.11 -0.50 4.67
CA GLY A 73 -9.17 0.39 5.82
C GLY A 73 -8.00 1.35 5.94
N VAL A 74 -8.25 2.47 6.61
CA VAL A 74 -7.26 3.53 6.88
C VAL A 74 -7.42 3.99 8.32
N THR A 75 -6.35 3.87 9.11
CA THR A 75 -6.29 4.45 10.46
C THR A 75 -5.72 5.85 10.39
N VAL A 76 -6.43 6.82 10.94
CA VAL A 76 -6.09 8.25 10.88
C VAL A 76 -5.77 8.75 12.29
N HIS A 77 -4.68 9.50 12.40
CA HIS A 77 -4.33 10.24 13.61
C HIS A 77 -4.54 11.74 13.42
N THR A 78 -5.39 12.31 14.28
CA THR A 78 -5.60 13.76 14.39
C THR A 78 -4.94 14.27 15.67
N GLY A 79 -3.97 15.16 15.53
CA GLY A 79 -3.17 15.66 16.66
C GLY A 79 -1.70 15.87 16.29
N THR A 80 -0.87 16.03 17.32
CA THR A 80 0.56 16.30 17.23
C THR A 80 1.38 15.02 17.40
N ALA A 81 2.69 15.13 17.61
CA ALA A 81 3.53 13.98 17.92
C ALA A 81 3.31 13.44 19.34
N ASP A 82 2.86 14.28 20.27
CA ASP A 82 2.77 13.97 21.70
C ASP A 82 1.37 13.53 22.14
N GLY A 83 0.34 13.79 21.32
CA GLY A 83 -1.02 13.40 21.64
C GLY A 83 -2.01 13.69 20.51
N GLY A 84 -3.17 13.03 20.60
CA GLY A 84 -4.24 13.16 19.62
C GLY A 84 -5.29 12.08 19.74
N HIS A 85 -6.06 11.91 18.66
CA HIS A 85 -7.16 10.97 18.56
C HIS A 85 -7.01 10.09 17.31
N TYR A 86 -7.30 8.80 17.48
CA TYR A 86 -7.29 7.81 16.41
C TYR A 86 -8.71 7.39 16.03
N TYR A 87 -8.98 7.37 14.74
CA TYR A 87 -10.20 6.78 14.18
C TYR A 87 -9.86 6.05 12.88
N SER A 88 -10.73 5.17 12.43
CA SER A 88 -10.50 4.38 11.21
C SER A 88 -11.65 4.51 10.23
N PHE A 89 -11.32 4.69 8.96
CA PHE A 89 -12.24 4.45 7.86
C PHE A 89 -12.14 2.98 7.48
N ILE A 90 -13.25 2.26 7.51
CA ILE A 90 -13.32 0.86 7.13
C ILE A 90 -14.25 0.73 5.92
N ARG A 91 -13.80 0.03 4.89
CA ARG A 91 -14.61 -0.25 3.71
C ARG A 91 -15.70 -1.26 4.09
N ASP A 92 -16.94 -0.94 3.75
CA ASP A 92 -18.05 -1.89 3.91
C ASP A 92 -17.83 -3.11 3.00
N ILE A 93 -17.89 -4.30 3.61
CA ILE A 93 -17.70 -5.58 2.94
C ILE A 93 -19.01 -6.01 2.23
N ILE A 94 -20.16 -5.55 2.74
CA ILE A 94 -21.49 -5.87 2.18
C ILE A 94 -21.79 -4.98 0.98
N ASN A 95 -21.39 -3.70 1.04
CA ASN A 95 -21.52 -2.76 -0.07
C ASN A 95 -20.15 -2.19 -0.49
N PRO A 96 -19.40 -2.91 -1.34
CA PRO A 96 -18.07 -2.49 -1.77
C PRO A 96 -18.06 -1.19 -2.60
N HIS A 97 -19.22 -0.66 -3.01
CA HIS A 97 -19.35 0.61 -3.74
C HIS A 97 -19.91 1.76 -2.89
N ALA A 98 -20.11 1.57 -1.59
CA ALA A 98 -20.67 2.61 -0.70
C ALA A 98 -19.89 3.93 -0.75
N TYR A 99 -18.58 3.88 -0.98
CA TYR A 99 -17.72 5.07 -1.10
C TYR A 99 -18.04 5.96 -2.31
N ARG A 100 -18.77 5.45 -3.32
CA ARG A 100 -19.11 6.20 -4.54
C ARG A 100 -20.30 7.14 -4.37
N ASN A 101 -21.08 6.96 -3.31
CA ASN A 101 -22.36 7.66 -3.09
C ASN A 101 -22.29 8.76 -2.02
N ASN A 102 -21.17 8.90 -1.29
CA ASN A 102 -20.94 10.05 -0.43
C ASN A 102 -20.44 11.22 -1.28
N LYS A 103 -21.37 12.06 -1.75
CA LYS A 103 -21.10 13.41 -2.25
C LYS A 103 -21.33 14.44 -1.15
#